data_AF-A0A7S1ET60-F1
#
_entry.id   AF-A0A7S1ET60-F1
#
_cell.length_a   1.000
_cell.length_b   1.000
_cell.length_c   1.000
_cell.angle_alpha   90.00
_cell.angle_beta   90.00
_cell.angle_gamma   90.00
#
_symmetry.space_group_name_H-M   'P 1'
#
loop_
_entity.id
_entity.type
_entity.pdbx_description
1 polymer ?
#
loop_
_entity_poly.entity_id
_entity_poly.type
_entity_poly.pdbx_seq_one_letter_code
_entity_poly.pdbx_strand_id
1 'polypeptide(L)'
;PEVYESSEEVQRLLGIATYLRRFVKDFAAEVKFIRETLSGLMINQKKKYKRDRVNSHKIVWTQEATAAVRKLKQLLTSPTLLLSHPTPNHPLILEADASDYQIGSVLVQELNSGRRVITYLSRVLHGAEKNYSVTENEILSIVWAVQQLRYYLFGVRFIIKTDHQ
;
A
#
# COMPACT_ATOMS: atom_id res chain seq x y z
N PRO A 1 -24.05 1.34 -9.15
CA PRO A 1 -23.98 1.74 -7.72
C PRO A 1 -22.55 1.51 -7.19
N GLU A 2 -21.83 2.56 -6.79
CA GLU A 2 -20.47 2.47 -6.21
C GLU A 2 -20.48 2.20 -4.69
N VAL A 3 -21.66 1.93 -4.15
CA VAL A 3 -21.89 1.54 -2.76
C VAL A 3 -21.86 0.02 -2.69
N TYR A 4 -20.97 -0.52 -1.85
CA TYR A 4 -20.85 -1.96 -1.64
C TYR A 4 -21.66 -2.34 -0.40
N GLU A 5 -22.63 -3.25 -0.58
CA GLU A 5 -23.51 -3.69 0.49
C GLU A 5 -23.00 -4.97 1.18
N SER A 6 -22.15 -5.75 0.50
CA SER A 6 -21.62 -7.02 1.01
C SER A 6 -20.14 -6.96 1.39
N SER A 7 -19.83 -7.43 2.61
CA SER A 7 -18.45 -7.57 3.11
C SER A 7 -17.57 -8.45 2.23
N GLU A 8 -18.15 -9.44 1.54
CA GLU A 8 -17.41 -10.33 0.64
C GLU A 8 -16.95 -9.61 -0.62
N GLU A 9 -17.76 -8.69 -1.16
CA GLU A 9 -17.42 -7.93 -2.35
C GLU A 9 -16.29 -6.95 -2.07
N VAL A 10 -16.32 -6.29 -0.91
CA VAL A 10 -15.24 -5.39 -0.47
C VAL A 10 -13.95 -6.17 -0.24
N GLN A 11 -14.02 -7.37 0.36
CA GLN A 11 -12.85 -8.24 0.52
C GLN A 11 -12.27 -8.73 -0.80
N ARG A 12 -13.13 -9.11 -1.77
CA ARG A 12 -12.68 -9.51 -3.12
C ARG A 12 -12.01 -8.36 -3.85
N LEU A 13 -12.61 -7.16 -3.82
CA LEU A 13 -12.02 -5.94 -4.38
C LEU A 13 -10.65 -5.67 -3.74
N LEU A 14 -10.57 -5.72 -2.41
CA LEU A 14 -9.33 -5.49 -1.67
C LEU A 14 -8.26 -6.55 -2.00
N GLY A 15 -8.65 -7.80 -2.23
CA GLY A 15 -7.74 -8.87 -2.67
C GLY A 15 -7.09 -8.54 -4.01
N ILE A 16 -7.89 -8.16 -5.01
CA ILE A 16 -7.39 -7.74 -6.33
C ILE A 16 -6.53 -6.48 -6.22
N ALA A 17 -7.00 -5.48 -5.46
CA ALA A 17 -6.27 -4.25 -5.24
C ALA A 17 -4.91 -4.51 -4.55
N THR A 18 -4.86 -5.44 -3.60
CA THR A 18 -3.63 -5.84 -2.90
C THR A 18 -2.64 -6.50 -3.86
N TYR A 19 -3.11 -7.28 -4.83
CA TYR A 19 -2.24 -7.81 -5.88
C TYR A 19 -1.59 -6.70 -6.71
N LEU A 20 -2.37 -5.64 -6.99
CA LEU A 20 -1.93 -4.48 -7.77
C LEU A 20 -1.28 -3.36 -6.93
N ARG A 21 -1.12 -3.55 -5.61
CA ARG A 21 -0.56 -2.53 -4.70
C ARG A 21 0.79 -1.97 -5.16
N ARG A 22 1.58 -2.81 -5.85
CA ARG A 22 2.92 -2.47 -6.32
C ARG A 22 2.94 -1.38 -7.39
N PHE A 23 1.80 -1.13 -8.02
CA PHE A 23 1.61 -0.15 -9.10
C PHE A 23 1.04 1.18 -8.60
N VAL A 24 0.65 1.26 -7.33
CA VAL A 24 -0.07 2.39 -6.77
C VAL A 24 0.79 3.06 -5.70
N LYS A 25 1.17 4.32 -5.95
CA LYS A 25 1.82 5.16 -4.93
C LYS A 25 0.87 5.32 -3.73
N ASP A 26 1.39 5.20 -2.53
CA ASP A 26 0.65 5.42 -1.28
C ASP A 26 -0.62 4.55 -1.12
N PHE A 27 -0.62 3.35 -1.71
CA PHE A 27 -1.75 2.41 -1.68
C PHE A 27 -2.35 2.23 -0.27
N ALA A 28 -1.52 2.16 0.76
CA ALA A 28 -1.95 2.01 2.15
C ALA A 28 -2.87 3.15 2.65
N ALA A 29 -2.69 4.37 2.16
CA ALA A 29 -3.51 5.53 2.50
C ALA A 29 -4.83 5.47 1.74
N GLU A 30 -4.80 5.09 0.47
CA GLU A 30 -6.00 4.96 -0.37
C GLU A 30 -6.96 3.89 0.17
N VAL A 31 -6.44 2.76 0.65
CA VAL A 31 -7.29 1.68 1.20
C VAL A 31 -7.64 1.87 2.66
N LYS A 32 -7.21 2.96 3.31
CA LYS A 32 -7.47 3.22 4.73
C LYS A 32 -8.95 3.19 5.06
N PHE A 33 -9.75 4.02 4.39
CA PHE A 33 -11.18 4.11 4.63
C PHE A 33 -11.90 2.79 4.31
N ILE A 34 -11.45 2.08 3.28
CA ILE A 34 -11.98 0.76 2.91
C ILE A 34 -11.67 -0.29 4.00
N ARG A 35 -10.48 -0.24 4.60
CA ARG A 35 -10.11 -1.13 5.71
C ARG A 35 -10.84 -0.75 7.00
N GLU A 36 -11.08 0.53 7.24
CA GLU A 36 -11.82 1.02 8.40
C GLU A 36 -13.28 0.52 8.38
N THR A 37 -13.96 0.59 7.23
CA THR A 37 -15.33 0.06 7.09
C THR A 37 -15.40 -1.46 7.33
N LEU A 38 -14.36 -2.21 6.97
CA LEU A 38 -14.22 -3.63 7.31
C LEU A 38 -13.84 -3.86 8.78
N SER A 39 -12.98 -3.02 9.36
CA SER A 39 -12.53 -3.16 10.76
C SER A 39 -13.62 -2.85 11.78
N GLY A 40 -14.57 -1.98 11.42
CA GLY A 40 -15.81 -1.77 12.19
C GLY A 40 -16.62 -3.07 12.36
N LEU A 41 -16.45 -4.04 11.46
CA LEU A 41 -17.00 -5.39 11.60
C LEU A 41 -16.16 -6.28 12.54
N MET A 42 -14.83 -6.09 12.60
CA MET A 42 -13.92 -6.88 13.46
C MET A 42 -13.96 -6.48 14.94
N ILE A 43 -14.29 -5.22 15.28
CA ILE A 43 -14.50 -4.81 16.69
C ILE A 43 -15.67 -5.60 17.31
N ASN A 44 -16.68 -5.94 16.51
CA ASN A 44 -17.81 -6.78 16.93
C ASN A 44 -17.48 -8.27 17.00
N GLN A 45 -16.40 -8.74 16.36
CA GLN A 45 -15.99 -10.15 16.37
C GLN A 45 -15.25 -10.56 17.64
N LYS A 46 -14.53 -9.65 18.31
CA LYS A 46 -13.83 -9.99 19.57
C LYS A 46 -14.77 -10.29 20.75
N LYS A 47 -16.10 -10.16 20.59
CA LYS A 47 -17.10 -10.42 21.64
C LYS A 47 -17.95 -11.69 21.46
N LYS A 48 -17.76 -12.52 20.44
CA LYS A 48 -18.59 -13.74 20.29
C LYS A 48 -17.82 -14.94 19.77
N TYR A 49 -17.29 -15.72 20.71
CA TYR A 49 -17.19 -17.16 20.53
C TYR A 49 -18.61 -17.70 20.28
N LYS A 50 -18.90 -18.12 19.06
CA LYS A 50 -19.71 -19.32 18.71
C LYS A 50 -20.17 -19.25 17.26
N ARG A 51 -19.97 -20.38 16.58
CA ARG A 51 -20.75 -20.92 15.46
C ARG A 51 -22.07 -20.19 15.25
N ASP A 52 -22.18 -19.45 14.15
CA ASP A 52 -23.29 -19.54 13.19
C ASP A 52 -22.98 -18.69 11.96
N ARG A 53 -22.87 -19.35 10.81
CA ARG A 53 -22.61 -18.75 9.48
C ARG A 53 -23.88 -18.14 8.89
N VAL A 54 -24.56 -17.29 9.63
CA VAL A 54 -25.63 -16.46 9.09
C VAL A 54 -25.55 -15.13 9.79
N ASN A 55 -25.06 -14.11 9.09
CA ASN A 55 -25.67 -12.79 9.13
C ASN A 55 -25.01 -11.89 8.10
N SER A 56 -25.84 -11.31 7.26
CA SER A 56 -25.55 -10.14 6.45
C SER A 56 -25.10 -9.00 7.37
N HIS A 57 -23.79 -8.92 7.60
CA HIS A 57 -23.20 -7.84 8.36
C HIS A 57 -23.27 -6.58 7.50
N LYS A 58 -24.30 -5.75 7.73
CA LYS A 58 -24.47 -4.46 7.05
C LYS A 58 -23.21 -3.64 7.27
N ILE A 59 -22.44 -3.44 6.20
CA ILE A 59 -21.31 -2.52 6.20
C ILE A 59 -21.87 -1.12 6.42
N VAL A 60 -21.29 -0.37 7.35
CA VAL A 60 -21.51 1.07 7.41
C VAL A 60 -20.64 1.69 6.34
N TRP A 61 -21.20 1.80 5.13
CA TRP A 61 -20.51 2.36 3.98
C TRP A 61 -20.55 3.88 4.05
N THR A 62 -19.39 4.53 4.15
CA THR A 62 -19.31 5.98 4.23
C THR A 62 -19.05 6.61 2.86
N GLN A 63 -19.25 7.91 2.75
CA GLN A 63 -18.97 8.64 1.50
C GLN A 63 -17.47 8.63 1.18
N GLU A 64 -16.62 8.67 2.20
CA GLU A 64 -15.16 8.57 2.10
C GLU A 64 -14.72 7.21 1.55
N ALA A 65 -15.38 6.12 1.96
CA ALA A 65 -15.12 4.77 1.42
C ALA A 65 -15.47 4.70 -0.09
N THR A 66 -16.55 5.35 -0.50
CA THR A 66 -16.93 5.45 -1.92
C THR A 66 -15.87 6.22 -2.72
N ALA A 67 -15.41 7.35 -2.19
CA ALA A 67 -14.38 8.17 -2.82
C ALA A 67 -13.05 7.41 -2.94
N ALA A 68 -12.66 6.69 -1.89
CA ALA A 68 -11.47 5.83 -1.87
C ALA A 68 -11.53 4.73 -2.94
N VAL A 69 -12.66 4.01 -3.06
CA VAL A 69 -12.80 2.99 -4.11
C VAL A 69 -12.75 3.60 -5.50
N ARG A 70 -13.39 4.76 -5.71
CA ARG A 70 -13.38 5.45 -7.01
C ARG A 70 -11.96 5.86 -7.39
N LYS A 71 -11.23 6.46 -6.46
CA LYS A 71 -9.83 6.85 -6.66
C LYS A 71 -8.93 5.64 -6.93
N LEU A 72 -9.15 4.54 -6.19
CA LEU A 72 -8.44 3.28 -6.42
C LEU A 72 -8.72 2.70 -7.80
N LYS A 73 -9.98 2.70 -8.27
CA LYS A 73 -10.33 2.28 -9.63
C LYS A 73 -9.66 3.16 -10.68
N GLN A 74 -9.66 4.47 -10.51
CA GLN A 74 -8.98 5.41 -11.40
C GLN A 74 -7.47 5.13 -11.47
N LEU A 75 -6.81 4.95 -10.32
CA LEU A 75 -5.39 4.61 -10.25
C LEU A 75 -5.08 3.27 -10.92
N LEU A 76 -5.95 2.26 -10.74
CA LEU A 76 -5.84 0.95 -11.38
C LEU A 76 -6.22 0.93 -12.87
N THR A 77 -6.87 1.97 -13.38
CA THR A 77 -7.22 2.08 -14.81
C THR A 77 -6.29 3.06 -15.53
N SER A 78 -5.44 3.78 -14.78
CA SER A 78 -4.47 4.72 -15.34
C SER A 78 -3.39 3.97 -16.15
N PRO A 79 -3.02 4.48 -17.34
CA PRO A 79 -1.93 3.92 -18.15
C PRO A 79 -0.55 3.96 -17.47
N THR A 80 -0.41 4.60 -16.31
CA THR A 80 0.80 4.57 -15.46
C THR A 80 1.10 3.20 -14.84
N LEU A 81 0.25 2.20 -15.08
CA LEU A 81 0.42 0.80 -14.63
C LEU A 81 1.61 0.05 -15.27
N LEU A 82 2.36 0.69 -16.16
CA LEU A 82 3.56 0.10 -16.75
C LEU A 82 4.75 0.20 -15.79
N LEU A 83 4.71 -0.57 -14.70
CA LEU A 83 5.94 -0.90 -13.99
C LEU A 83 6.88 -1.55 -14.98
N SER A 84 8.11 -1.10 -14.90
CA SER A 84 9.11 -1.35 -15.89
C SER A 84 10.13 -2.33 -15.39
N HIS A 85 10.57 -3.25 -16.26
CA HIS A 85 11.68 -4.13 -15.91
C HIS A 85 12.95 -3.31 -15.69
N PRO A 86 13.75 -3.66 -14.66
CA PRO A 86 15.03 -3.02 -14.44
C PRO A 86 15.90 -3.17 -15.68
N THR A 87 16.40 -2.06 -16.19
CA THR A 87 17.41 -2.08 -17.26
C THR A 87 18.74 -2.52 -16.66
N PRO A 88 19.43 -3.52 -17.24
CA PRO A 88 20.75 -3.93 -16.79
C PRO A 88 21.75 -2.76 -16.80
N ASN A 89 22.76 -2.82 -15.93
CA ASN A 89 23.86 -1.84 -15.81
C ASN A 89 23.47 -0.40 -15.45
N HIS A 90 22.21 -0.14 -15.06
CA HIS A 90 21.79 1.15 -14.56
C HIS A 90 21.53 1.09 -13.05
N PRO A 91 22.00 2.08 -12.27
CA PRO A 91 21.86 2.07 -10.82
C PRO A 91 20.39 2.08 -10.42
N LEU A 92 20.04 1.19 -9.49
CA LEU A 92 18.75 1.22 -8.83
C LEU A 92 18.77 2.30 -7.76
N ILE A 93 17.69 3.07 -7.67
CA ILE A 93 17.50 4.11 -6.65
C ILE A 93 16.27 3.72 -5.84
N LEU A 94 16.47 3.49 -4.55
CA LEU A 94 15.41 3.29 -3.59
C LEU A 94 15.16 4.62 -2.90
N GLU A 95 13.98 5.20 -3.11
CA GLU A 95 13.54 6.37 -2.36
C GLU A 95 12.55 5.92 -1.29
N ALA A 96 12.76 6.39 -0.07
CA ALA A 96 11.89 6.12 1.06
C ALA A 96 11.24 7.42 1.52
N ASP A 97 9.98 7.30 1.92
CA ASP A 97 9.16 8.37 2.48
C ASP A 97 8.36 7.77 3.65
N ALA A 98 8.06 8.59 4.65
CA ALA A 98 7.22 8.21 5.77
C ALA A 98 6.27 9.33 6.16
N SER A 99 5.12 8.91 6.65
CA SER A 99 4.12 9.79 7.26
C SER A 99 3.74 9.25 8.63
N ASP A 100 3.01 10.03 9.41
CA ASP A 100 2.50 9.64 10.73
C ASP A 100 1.64 8.36 10.72
N TYR A 101 1.16 7.93 9.56
CA TYR A 101 0.26 6.79 9.43
C TYR A 101 0.87 5.59 8.69
N GLN A 102 1.77 5.84 7.74
CA GLN A 102 2.28 4.80 6.84
C GLN A 102 3.72 5.07 6.45
N ILE A 103 4.39 4.00 6.04
CA ILE A 103 5.68 4.06 5.35
C ILE A 103 5.48 3.72 3.88
N GLY A 104 6.24 4.42 3.03
CA GLY A 104 6.22 4.26 1.58
C GLY A 104 7.63 4.22 1.02
N SER A 105 7.83 3.44 -0.03
CA SER A 105 9.09 3.44 -0.76
C SER A 105 8.84 3.22 -2.24
N VAL A 106 9.73 3.74 -3.08
CA VAL A 106 9.68 3.56 -4.52
C VAL A 106 11.05 3.14 -5.04
N LEU A 107 11.07 2.08 -5.84
CA LEU A 107 12.24 1.68 -6.59
C LEU A 107 12.18 2.32 -7.98
N VAL A 108 13.18 3.11 -8.33
CA VAL A 108 13.28 3.80 -9.61
C VAL A 108 14.64 3.58 -10.26
N GLN A 109 14.69 3.84 -11.56
CA GLN A 109 15.93 4.00 -12.32
C GLN A 109 15.92 5.35 -13.03
N GLU A 110 17.06 6.02 -13.01
CA GLU A 110 17.33 7.17 -13.86
C GLU A 110 17.97 6.66 -15.15
N LEU A 111 17.24 6.76 -16.26
CA LEU A 111 17.71 6.42 -17.60
C LEU A 111 17.87 7.71 -18.42
N ASN A 112 18.59 7.63 -19.53
CA ASN A 112 18.69 8.75 -20.48
C ASN A 112 17.32 9.20 -21.03
N SER A 113 16.34 8.28 -21.09
CA SER A 113 14.96 8.55 -21.48
C SER A 113 14.10 9.16 -20.37
N GLY A 114 14.67 9.37 -19.18
CA GLY A 114 14.00 9.91 -18.01
C GLY A 114 13.89 8.93 -16.84
N ARG A 115 13.23 9.38 -15.79
CA ARG A 115 13.02 8.61 -14.56
C ARG A 115 11.94 7.54 -14.76
N ARG A 116 12.28 6.29 -14.44
CA ARG A 116 11.41 5.13 -14.63
C ARG A 116 11.12 4.47 -13.30
N VAL A 117 9.84 4.26 -13.00
CA VAL A 117 9.42 3.57 -11.77
C VAL A 117 9.36 2.06 -12.00
N ILE A 118 10.07 1.30 -11.17
CA ILE A 118 10.09 -0.16 -11.19
C ILE A 118 9.02 -0.72 -10.26
N THR A 119 8.87 -0.18 -9.04
CA THR A 119 7.81 -0.60 -8.14
C THR A 119 7.57 0.39 -7.01
N TYR A 120 6.33 0.45 -6.54
CA TYR A 120 5.94 1.13 -5.30
C TYR A 120 5.73 0.11 -4.18
N LEU A 121 6.11 0.50 -2.98
CA LEU A 121 5.85 -0.22 -1.74
C LEU A 121 5.17 0.74 -0.77
N SER A 122 4.14 0.28 -0.09
CA SER A 122 3.56 1.01 1.03
C SER A 122 2.93 0.05 2.04
N ARG A 123 3.01 0.40 3.32
CA ARG A 123 2.27 -0.28 4.39
C ARG A 123 1.93 0.68 5.52
N VAL A 124 0.81 0.41 6.19
CA VAL A 124 0.39 1.11 7.40
C VAL A 124 1.33 0.76 8.55
N LEU A 125 1.55 1.70 9.48
CA LEU A 125 2.28 1.48 10.74
C LEU A 125 1.45 0.66 11.75
N HIS A 126 2.08 -0.29 12.44
CA HIS A 126 1.41 -1.19 13.39
C HIS A 126 2.06 -1.15 14.78
N GLY A 127 1.22 -1.24 15.83
CA GLY A 127 1.68 -1.38 17.20
C GLY A 127 2.61 -0.24 17.64
N ALA A 128 3.82 -0.61 18.08
CA ALA A 128 4.84 0.32 18.55
C ALA A 128 5.36 1.25 17.44
N GLU A 129 5.29 0.85 16.16
CA GLU A 129 5.78 1.66 15.03
C GLU A 129 5.04 3.01 14.93
N LYS A 130 3.82 3.12 15.46
CA LYS A 130 3.05 4.37 15.48
C LYS A 130 3.64 5.44 16.40
N ASN A 131 4.50 5.05 17.33
CA ASN A 131 5.14 5.97 18.27
C ASN A 131 6.53 6.40 17.81
N TYR A 132 6.97 5.91 16.65
CA TYR A 132 8.27 6.27 16.07
C TYR A 132 8.22 7.70 15.54
N SER A 133 9.35 8.38 15.68
CA SER A 133 9.62 9.66 15.01
C SER A 133 9.61 9.50 13.49
N VAL A 134 9.50 10.62 12.78
CA VAL A 134 9.54 10.65 11.31
C VAL A 134 10.82 10.00 10.79
N THR A 135 11.97 10.33 11.38
CA THR A 135 13.28 9.76 11.03
C THR A 135 13.33 8.24 11.24
N GLU A 136 12.79 7.73 12.36
CA GLU A 136 12.70 6.29 12.61
C GLU A 136 11.79 5.59 11.62
N ASN A 137 10.68 6.23 11.21
CA ASN A 137 9.78 5.69 10.20
C ASN A 137 10.39 5.66 8.80
N GLU A 138 11.22 6.64 8.44
CA GLU A 138 11.98 6.61 7.19
C GLU A 138 12.99 5.46 7.17
N ILE A 139 13.75 5.28 8.25
CA ILE A 139 14.69 4.15 8.38
C ILE A 139 13.92 2.83 8.31
N LEU A 140 12.78 2.73 8.99
CA LEU A 140 11.89 1.57 8.91
C LEU A 140 11.41 1.31 7.48
N SER A 141 11.07 2.37 6.74
CA SER A 141 10.68 2.32 5.33
C SER A 141 11.78 1.73 4.47
N ILE A 142 13.03 2.20 4.64
CA ILE A 142 14.21 1.68 3.92
C ILE A 142 14.44 0.21 4.23
N VAL A 143 14.54 -0.16 5.51
CA VAL A 143 14.82 -1.54 5.93
C VAL A 143 13.75 -2.49 5.41
N TRP A 144 12.49 -2.10 5.56
CA TRP A 144 11.36 -2.88 5.07
C TRP A 144 11.40 -3.02 3.55
N ALA A 145 11.66 -1.94 2.81
CA ALA A 145 11.72 -1.97 1.36
C ALA A 145 12.86 -2.83 0.84
N VAL A 146 14.05 -2.78 1.44
CA VAL A 146 15.17 -3.65 1.06
C VAL A 146 14.82 -5.12 1.26
N GLN A 147 14.12 -5.46 2.35
CA GLN A 147 13.64 -6.83 2.58
C GLN A 147 12.62 -7.27 1.53
N GLN A 148 11.65 -6.40 1.18
CA GLN A 148 10.63 -6.72 0.18
C GLN A 148 11.22 -6.81 -1.24
N LEU A 149 12.22 -5.99 -1.55
CA LEU A 149 12.87 -5.89 -2.87
C LEU A 149 14.13 -6.75 -2.97
N ARG A 150 14.29 -7.74 -2.08
CA ARG A 150 15.46 -8.63 -2.09
C ARG A 150 15.72 -9.23 -3.47
N TYR A 151 14.67 -9.57 -4.22
CA TYR A 151 14.79 -10.12 -5.57
C TYR A 151 15.35 -9.13 -6.61
N TYR A 152 15.27 -7.82 -6.37
CA TYR A 152 15.89 -6.79 -7.22
C TYR A 152 17.25 -6.32 -6.71
N LEU A 153 17.43 -6.24 -5.39
CA LEU A 153 18.60 -5.59 -4.77
C LEU A 153 19.71 -6.56 -4.37
N PHE A 154 19.44 -7.86 -4.30
CA PHE A 154 20.44 -8.83 -3.86
C PHE A 154 21.60 -8.93 -4.85
N GLY A 155 22.82 -8.65 -4.37
CA GLY A 155 24.04 -8.69 -5.19
C GLY A 155 24.23 -7.49 -6.12
N VAL A 156 23.37 -6.48 -6.04
CA VAL A 156 23.40 -5.28 -6.91
C VAL A 156 23.78 -4.06 -6.06
N ARG A 157 24.59 -3.15 -6.62
CA ARG A 157 24.82 -1.83 -6.01
C ARG A 157 23.63 -0.92 -6.32
N PHE A 158 23.06 -0.31 -5.29
CA PHE A 158 21.94 0.62 -5.41
C PHE A 158 22.16 1.84 -4.51
N ILE A 159 21.40 2.90 -4.79
CA ILE A 159 21.45 4.18 -4.08
C ILE A 159 20.18 4.27 -3.22
N ILE A 160 20.31 4.76 -2.00
CA ILE A 160 19.18 5.08 -1.14
C ILE A 160 19.06 6.61 -1.10
N LYS A 161 17.89 7.15 -1.38
CA LYS A 161 17.56 8.57 -1.18
C LYS A 161 16.48 8.69 -0.11
N THR A 162 16.68 9.61 0.83
CA THR A 162 15.73 9.98 1.87
C THR A 162 15.56 11.49 1.79
N ASP A 163 14.38 11.98 2.14
CA ASP A 163 14.07 13.41 2.15
C ASP A 163 14.47 14.10 3.47
N HIS A 164 14.74 13.34 4.53
CA HIS A 164 15.23 13.88 5.79
C HIS A 164 16.75 14.08 5.81
N GLN A 165 17.17 15.31 6.14
CA GLN A 165 18.55 15.68 6.48
C GLN A 165 18.82 15.53 7.98
#